data_AF-A0A536P673-F1
#
_entry.id   AF-A0A536P673-F1
#
_cell.length_a   1.000
_cell.length_b   1.000
_cell.length_c   1.000
_cell.angle_alpha   90.00
_cell.angle_beta   90.00
_cell.angle_gamma   90.00
#
_symmetry.space_group_name_H-M   'P 1'
#
loop_
_entity.id
_entity.type
_entity.pdbx_description
1 polymer ?
#
loop_
_entity_poly.entity_id
_entity_poly.type
_entity_poly.pdbx_seq_one_letter_code
_entity_poly.pdbx_strand_id
1 'polypeptide(L)'
;NRQAPDALALASRAVALDGGRADYWNELGRAYAVSDRWRDAVDAFRQAELRAPYLATYPANEARAVAQLTLTGDPSRGGADAAVAAAQRAVTIDPNEPLTHVALAQIALALERPEIALEAAVDAIRLYPNPADPAYDGLAAAAAAKATDPVQARAELERALGYKETARLRVALASVELRLGDKTAALQNARRALVLDPRDAEAQSLVRAAGG
;
A
#
# COMPACT_ATOMS: atom_id res chain seq x y z
N ASN A 1 10.59 -25.90 4.38
CA ASN A 1 11.06 -25.16 3.20
C ASN A 1 12.59 -25.08 3.24
N ARG A 2 13.32 -25.82 2.39
CA ARG A 2 14.81 -25.94 2.49
C ARG A 2 15.57 -24.69 2.00
N GLN A 3 14.89 -23.74 1.36
CA GLN A 3 15.51 -22.57 0.73
C GLN A 3 15.84 -21.44 1.72
N ALA A 4 15.11 -21.33 2.83
CA ALA A 4 15.32 -20.24 3.80
C ALA A 4 16.67 -20.33 4.56
N PRO A 5 17.11 -21.51 5.06
CA PRO A 5 18.42 -21.65 5.69
C PRO A 5 19.58 -21.35 4.73
N ASP A 6 19.47 -21.76 3.47
CA ASP A 6 20.50 -21.55 2.45
C ASP A 6 20.64 -20.07 2.08
N ALA A 7 19.51 -19.36 1.93
CA ALA A 7 19.51 -17.92 1.65
C ALA A 7 20.16 -17.12 2.79
N LEU A 8 19.85 -17.47 4.05
CA LEU A 8 20.40 -16.79 5.21
C LEU A 8 21.92 -17.01 5.33
N ALA A 9 22.40 -18.22 5.10
CA ALA A 9 23.83 -18.54 5.13
C ALA A 9 24.60 -17.76 4.05
N LEU A 10 24.07 -17.71 2.82
CA LEU A 10 24.69 -16.98 1.72
C LEU A 10 24.71 -15.47 1.98
N ALA A 11 23.59 -14.89 2.39
CA ALA A 11 23.50 -13.46 2.66
C ALA A 11 24.40 -13.05 3.85
N SER A 12 24.47 -13.87 4.90
CA SER A 12 25.36 -13.64 6.04
C SER A 12 26.84 -13.70 5.62
N ARG A 13 27.21 -14.65 4.74
CA ARG A 13 28.56 -14.71 4.19
C ARG A 13 28.88 -13.50 3.31
N ALA A 14 27.94 -13.02 2.51
CA ALA A 14 28.13 -11.83 1.68
C ALA A 14 28.45 -10.60 2.55
N VAL A 15 27.69 -10.38 3.63
CA VAL A 15 27.94 -9.30 4.60
C VAL A 15 29.29 -9.49 5.32
N ALA A 16 29.68 -10.72 5.65
CA ALA A 16 30.98 -10.98 6.28
C ALA A 16 32.17 -10.71 5.34
N LEU A 17 32.01 -10.95 4.04
CA LEU A 17 33.03 -10.70 3.02
C LEU A 17 33.18 -9.20 2.70
N ASP A 18 32.06 -8.49 2.61
CA ASP A 18 32.04 -7.04 2.34
C ASP A 18 30.85 -6.38 3.04
N GLY A 19 31.07 -6.03 4.30
CA GLY A 19 30.07 -5.38 5.13
C GLY A 19 29.78 -3.94 4.73
N GLY A 20 30.46 -3.38 3.71
CA GLY A 20 30.25 -2.02 3.21
C GLY A 20 29.13 -1.90 2.18
N ARG A 21 28.75 -2.99 1.50
CA ARG A 21 27.71 -2.96 0.46
C ARG A 21 26.30 -3.00 1.05
N ALA A 22 25.51 -1.96 0.76
CA ALA A 22 24.12 -1.87 1.18
C ALA A 22 23.26 -3.05 0.68
N ASP A 23 23.46 -3.48 -0.57
CA ASP A 23 22.71 -4.59 -1.17
C ASP A 23 22.83 -5.89 -0.37
N TYR A 24 24.01 -6.19 0.19
CA TYR A 24 24.21 -7.41 0.98
C TYR A 24 23.44 -7.37 2.29
N TRP A 25 23.34 -6.19 2.92
CA TRP A 25 22.49 -5.99 4.09
C TRP A 25 21.01 -6.08 3.75
N ASN A 26 20.59 -5.60 2.59
CA ASN A 26 19.22 -5.75 2.12
C ASN A 26 18.87 -7.21 1.85
N GLU A 27 19.74 -7.96 1.18
CA GLU A 27 19.56 -9.39 0.97
C GLU A 27 19.54 -10.18 2.28
N LEU A 28 20.38 -9.79 3.25
CA LEU A 28 20.34 -10.36 4.60
C LEU A 28 19.02 -10.08 5.30
N GLY A 29 18.49 -8.87 5.18
CA GLY A 29 17.17 -8.50 5.71
C GLY A 29 16.05 -9.32 5.08
N ARG A 30 16.08 -9.53 3.76
CA ARG A 30 15.13 -10.39 3.04
C ARG A 30 15.23 -11.85 3.49
N ALA A 31 16.45 -12.37 3.69
CA ALA A 31 16.66 -13.73 4.16
C ALA A 31 16.15 -13.94 5.60
N TYR A 32 16.33 -12.94 6.47
CA TYR A 32 15.73 -12.94 7.80
C TYR A 32 14.20 -12.91 7.74
N ALA A 33 13.61 -12.06 6.89
CA ALA A 33 12.17 -11.98 6.71
C ALA A 33 11.56 -13.32 6.23
N VAL A 34 12.18 -13.98 5.25
CA VAL A 34 11.75 -15.32 4.78
C VAL A 34 11.87 -16.40 5.86
N SER A 35 12.71 -16.18 6.86
CA SER A 35 12.90 -17.09 8.00
C SER A 35 12.08 -16.69 9.24
N ASP A 36 11.09 -15.79 9.10
CA ASP A 36 10.28 -15.22 10.17
C ASP A 36 11.08 -14.49 11.28
N ARG A 37 12.34 -14.15 10.99
CA ARG A 37 13.23 -13.42 11.89
C ARG A 37 13.09 -11.92 11.69
N TRP A 38 11.88 -11.41 11.88
CA TRP A 38 11.52 -10.04 11.51
C TRP A 38 12.30 -8.96 12.27
N ARG A 39 12.69 -9.21 13.53
CA ARG A 39 13.54 -8.28 14.30
C ARG A 39 14.92 -8.11 13.68
N ASP A 40 15.52 -9.20 13.21
CA ASP A 40 16.82 -9.19 12.56
C ASP A 40 16.72 -8.60 11.15
N ALA A 41 15.58 -8.84 10.47
CA ALA A 41 15.29 -8.24 9.18
C ALA A 41 15.29 -6.71 9.25
N VAL A 42 14.60 -6.13 10.25
CA VAL A 42 14.59 -4.68 10.50
C VAL A 42 16.00 -4.14 10.69
N ASP A 43 16.83 -4.79 11.52
CA ASP A 43 18.20 -4.33 11.75
C ASP A 43 19.05 -4.38 10.48
N ALA A 44 18.92 -5.43 9.68
CA ALA A 44 19.64 -5.56 8.42
C ALA A 44 19.19 -4.52 7.37
N PHE A 45 17.89 -4.22 7.26
CA PHE A 45 17.41 -3.15 6.38
C PHE A 45 17.92 -1.77 6.81
N ARG A 46 17.98 -1.49 8.12
CA ARG A 46 18.60 -0.26 8.65
C ARG A 46 20.09 -0.17 8.31
N GLN A 47 20.81 -1.29 8.36
CA GLN A 47 22.21 -1.33 7.94
C GLN A 47 22.35 -1.04 6.43
N ALA A 48 21.41 -1.50 5.59
CA ALA A 48 21.39 -1.16 4.17
C ALA A 48 21.16 0.35 3.96
N GLU A 49 20.15 0.93 4.61
CA GLU A 49 19.84 2.36 4.55
C GLU A 49 21.00 3.24 5.03
N LEU A 50 21.67 2.86 6.12
CA LEU A 50 22.84 3.58 6.64
C LEU A 50 23.98 3.70 5.60
N ARG A 51 24.12 2.71 4.71
CA ARG A 51 25.19 2.64 3.70
C ARG A 51 24.81 3.31 2.39
N ALA A 52 23.54 3.28 2.03
CA ALA A 52 23.00 3.93 0.84
C ALA A 52 21.62 4.54 1.16
N PRO A 53 21.60 5.76 1.72
CA PRO A 53 20.37 6.41 2.22
C PRO A 53 19.46 6.95 1.10
N TYR A 54 19.88 6.81 -0.15
CA TYR A 54 19.18 7.32 -1.33
C TYR A 54 18.34 6.26 -2.05
N LEU A 55 18.27 5.03 -1.54
CA LEU A 55 17.49 3.95 -2.13
C LEU A 55 16.21 3.71 -1.32
N ALA A 56 15.07 4.09 -1.89
CA ALA A 56 13.75 3.96 -1.27
C ALA A 56 13.38 2.50 -0.90
N THR A 57 13.99 1.51 -1.58
CA THR A 57 13.74 0.09 -1.34
C THR A 57 14.05 -0.34 0.10
N TYR A 58 15.06 0.24 0.74
CA TYR A 58 15.47 -0.16 2.10
C TYR A 58 14.47 0.24 3.18
N PRO A 59 14.08 1.52 3.31
CA PRO A 59 13.03 1.89 4.25
C PRO A 59 11.68 1.27 3.89
N ALA A 60 11.39 0.99 2.61
CA ALA A 60 10.17 0.24 2.24
C ALA A 60 10.21 -1.22 2.75
N ASN A 61 11.35 -1.88 2.68
CA ASN A 61 11.52 -3.24 3.22
C ASN A 61 11.53 -3.23 4.75
N GLU A 62 12.16 -2.24 5.40
CA GLU A 62 12.09 -2.03 6.84
C GLU A 62 10.63 -1.89 7.28
N ALA A 63 9.87 -1.03 6.61
CA ALA A 63 8.47 -0.76 6.90
C ALA A 63 7.61 -2.03 6.87
N ARG A 64 7.79 -2.90 5.85
CA ARG A 64 7.11 -4.20 5.79
C ARG A 64 7.49 -5.11 6.95
N ALA A 65 8.77 -5.16 7.34
CA ALA A 65 9.22 -5.98 8.45
C ALA A 65 8.68 -5.49 9.80
N VAL A 66 8.64 -4.16 10.03
CA VAL A 66 8.03 -3.57 11.24
C VAL A 66 6.52 -3.78 11.26
N ALA A 67 5.85 -3.65 10.11
CA ALA A 67 4.42 -3.93 10.00
C ALA A 67 4.12 -5.39 10.36
N GLN A 68 4.91 -6.34 9.83
CA GLN A 68 4.74 -7.75 10.14
C GLN A 68 4.94 -8.05 11.63
N LEU A 69 5.98 -7.51 12.26
CA LEU A 69 6.17 -7.60 13.72
C LEU A 69 4.93 -7.12 14.47
N THR A 70 4.45 -5.93 14.12
CA THR A 70 3.28 -5.30 14.75
C THR A 70 2.04 -6.18 14.61
N LEU A 71 1.77 -6.70 13.42
CA LEU A 71 0.62 -7.56 13.14
C LEU A 71 0.69 -8.91 13.88
N THR A 72 1.90 -9.40 14.18
CA THR A 72 2.11 -10.59 15.00
C THR A 72 2.13 -10.33 16.51
N GLY A 73 1.82 -9.10 16.94
CA GLY A 73 1.75 -8.72 18.36
C GLY A 73 3.09 -8.30 18.96
N ASP A 74 4.09 -8.01 18.14
CA ASP A 74 5.41 -7.54 18.60
C ASP A 74 5.67 -6.07 18.21
N PRO A 75 5.46 -5.11 19.14
CA PRO A 75 5.71 -3.69 18.87
C PRO A 75 7.16 -3.28 19.14
N SER A 76 8.12 -4.20 19.36
CA SER A 76 9.47 -3.88 19.86
C SER A 76 10.28 -2.93 18.95
N ARG A 77 9.84 -2.72 17.71
CA ARG A 77 10.44 -1.80 16.73
C ARG A 77 9.64 -0.52 16.51
N GLY A 78 8.76 -0.17 17.44
CA GLY A 78 7.96 1.07 17.42
C GLY A 78 6.54 0.90 16.87
N GLY A 79 6.11 -0.33 16.58
CA GLY A 79 4.73 -0.63 16.21
C GLY A 79 4.29 -0.04 14.87
N ALA A 80 2.98 0.20 14.75
CA ALA A 80 2.35 0.67 13.53
C ALA A 80 2.90 2.02 13.05
N ASP A 81 3.16 2.95 13.97
CA ASP A 81 3.60 4.30 13.61
C ASP A 81 5.01 4.28 13.03
N ALA A 82 5.90 3.43 13.55
CA ALA A 82 7.25 3.25 13.00
C ALA A 82 7.22 2.62 11.60
N ALA A 83 6.32 1.66 11.35
CA ALA A 83 6.14 1.06 10.04
C ALA A 83 5.67 2.09 8.99
N VAL A 84 4.64 2.88 9.34
CA VAL A 84 4.13 3.94 8.46
C VAL A 84 5.20 5.01 8.21
N ALA A 85 5.91 5.44 9.25
CA ALA A 85 7.00 6.42 9.11
C ALA A 85 8.12 5.92 8.19
N ALA A 86 8.50 4.63 8.27
CA ALA A 86 9.48 4.04 7.36
C ALA A 86 8.97 4.01 5.91
N ALA A 87 7.70 3.69 5.67
CA ALA A 87 7.13 3.74 4.33
C ALA A 87 7.05 5.18 3.77
N GLN A 88 6.73 6.17 4.61
CA GLN A 88 6.78 7.59 4.24
C GLN A 88 8.20 8.05 3.90
N ARG A 89 9.24 7.52 4.58
CA ARG A 89 10.63 7.77 4.18
C ARG A 89 10.94 7.24 2.79
N ALA A 90 10.44 6.05 2.44
CA ALA A 90 10.60 5.50 1.08
C ALA A 90 9.97 6.44 0.03
N VAL A 91 8.76 6.96 0.29
CA VAL A 91 8.12 7.98 -0.56
C VAL A 91 8.92 9.28 -0.62
N THR A 92 9.51 9.71 0.50
CA THR A 92 10.34 10.94 0.53
C THR A 92 11.60 10.79 -0.31
N ILE A 93 12.21 9.60 -0.32
CA ILE A 93 13.42 9.33 -1.11
C ILE A 93 13.10 9.27 -2.60
N ASP A 94 12.02 8.61 -2.99
CA ASP A 94 11.57 8.56 -4.38
C ASP A 94 10.06 8.82 -4.51
N PRO A 95 9.67 10.10 -4.59
CA PRO A 95 8.26 10.50 -4.63
C PRO A 95 7.60 10.28 -5.98
N ASN A 96 8.37 10.00 -7.04
CA ASN A 96 7.89 9.83 -8.40
C ASN A 96 7.80 8.36 -8.84
N GLU A 97 8.24 7.43 -7.98
CA GLU A 97 8.10 5.99 -8.18
C GLU A 97 6.75 5.50 -7.62
N PRO A 98 5.82 5.00 -8.46
CA PRO A 98 4.53 4.50 -7.98
C PRO A 98 4.66 3.42 -6.90
N LEU A 99 5.71 2.58 -6.96
CA LEU A 99 5.88 1.48 -6.01
C LEU A 99 6.18 1.93 -4.57
N THR A 100 6.72 3.14 -4.35
CA THR A 100 6.92 3.67 -2.98
C THR A 100 5.58 4.03 -2.34
N HIS A 101 4.70 4.68 -3.10
CA HIS A 101 3.33 4.98 -2.72
C HIS A 101 2.49 3.71 -2.50
N VAL A 102 2.64 2.70 -3.36
CA VAL A 102 2.00 1.39 -3.17
C VAL A 102 2.44 0.73 -1.87
N ALA A 103 3.75 0.77 -1.55
CA ALA A 103 4.25 0.21 -0.30
C ALA A 103 3.64 0.92 0.92
N LEU A 104 3.60 2.27 0.91
CA LEU A 104 2.93 3.04 1.96
C LEU A 104 1.44 2.68 2.07
N ALA A 105 0.73 2.60 0.96
CA ALA A 105 -0.69 2.29 0.94
C ALA A 105 -1.00 0.89 1.50
N GLN A 106 -0.22 -0.13 1.10
CA GLN A 106 -0.38 -1.50 1.61
C GLN A 106 -0.09 -1.59 3.11
N ILE A 107 0.98 -0.95 3.57
CA ILE A 107 1.39 -0.97 4.98
C ILE A 107 0.37 -0.24 5.85
N ALA A 108 -0.05 0.96 5.43
CA ALA A 108 -1.06 1.73 6.12
C ALA A 108 -2.41 0.98 6.18
N LEU A 109 -2.83 0.34 5.08
CA LEU A 109 -4.08 -0.43 5.05
C LEU A 109 -4.03 -1.64 5.98
N ALA A 110 -2.91 -2.37 6.00
CA ALA A 110 -2.72 -3.52 6.87
C ALA A 110 -2.73 -3.13 8.36
N LEU A 111 -2.30 -1.92 8.69
CA LEU A 111 -2.24 -1.38 10.06
C LEU A 111 -3.46 -0.54 10.44
N GLU A 112 -4.57 -0.67 9.68
CA GLU A 112 -5.82 0.06 9.91
C GLU A 112 -5.62 1.59 9.98
N ARG A 113 -4.85 2.12 9.01
CA ARG A 113 -4.69 3.56 8.72
C ARG A 113 -5.25 3.89 7.33
N PRO A 114 -6.57 3.73 7.12
CA PRO A 114 -7.15 3.75 5.78
C PRO A 114 -7.06 5.10 5.06
N GLU A 115 -7.01 6.23 5.79
CA GLU A 115 -6.88 7.57 5.19
C GLU A 115 -5.51 7.73 4.52
N ILE A 116 -4.43 7.38 5.24
CA ILE A 116 -3.06 7.37 4.69
C ILE A 116 -2.97 6.39 3.51
N ALA A 117 -3.63 5.23 3.64
CA ALA A 117 -3.61 4.23 2.59
C ALA A 117 -4.28 4.71 1.30
N LEU A 118 -5.41 5.42 1.44
CA LEU A 118 -6.16 5.95 0.30
C LEU A 118 -5.38 7.06 -0.41
N GLU A 119 -4.84 8.03 0.34
CA GLU A 119 -4.03 9.12 -0.22
C GLU A 119 -2.84 8.57 -1.02
N ALA A 120 -2.09 7.62 -0.44
CA ALA A 120 -0.95 7.00 -1.10
C ALA A 120 -1.36 6.16 -2.33
N ALA A 121 -2.48 5.43 -2.27
CA ALA A 121 -2.98 4.70 -3.44
C ALA A 121 -3.38 5.64 -4.58
N VAL A 122 -3.98 6.79 -4.26
CA VAL A 122 -4.37 7.82 -5.23
C VAL A 122 -3.13 8.48 -5.84
N ASP A 123 -2.07 8.69 -5.06
CA ASP A 123 -0.80 9.18 -5.60
C ASP A 123 -0.10 8.17 -6.52
N ALA A 124 -0.17 6.87 -6.23
CA ALA A 124 0.28 5.84 -7.17
C ALA A 124 -0.52 5.88 -8.49
N ILE A 125 -1.85 6.07 -8.41
CA ILE A 125 -2.70 6.26 -9.60
C ILE A 125 -2.31 7.52 -10.37
N ARG A 126 -2.02 8.63 -9.68
CA ARG A 126 -1.60 9.89 -10.29
C ARG A 126 -0.31 9.72 -11.11
N LEU A 127 0.66 8.97 -10.59
CA LEU A 127 1.95 8.73 -11.24
C LEU A 127 1.84 7.76 -12.42
N TYR A 128 0.89 6.82 -12.37
CA TYR A 128 0.62 5.88 -13.47
C TYR A 128 -0.89 5.76 -13.77
N PRO A 129 -1.46 6.75 -14.50
CA PRO A 129 -2.90 6.85 -14.68
C PRO A 129 -3.41 6.04 -15.88
N ASN A 130 -2.88 4.84 -16.12
CA ASN A 130 -3.30 4.01 -17.24
C ASN A 130 -4.67 3.37 -16.97
N PRO A 131 -5.76 3.72 -17.70
CA PRO A 131 -7.09 3.15 -17.46
C PRO A 131 -7.18 1.67 -17.85
N ALA A 132 -6.31 1.19 -18.74
CA ALA A 132 -6.22 -0.23 -19.09
C ALA A 132 -5.48 -1.06 -18.02
N ASP A 133 -4.84 -0.39 -17.05
CA ASP A 133 -4.16 -1.03 -15.93
C ASP A 133 -4.82 -0.66 -14.59
N PRO A 134 -5.59 -1.59 -13.99
CA PRO A 134 -6.26 -1.35 -12.71
C PRO A 134 -5.36 -1.66 -11.50
N ALA A 135 -4.03 -1.76 -11.66
CA ALA A 135 -3.09 -2.23 -10.63
C ALA A 135 -3.30 -1.59 -9.25
N TYR A 136 -3.64 -0.30 -9.20
CA TYR A 136 -3.77 0.46 -7.95
C TYR A 136 -5.21 0.72 -7.51
N ASP A 137 -6.19 0.48 -8.38
CA ASP A 137 -7.61 0.76 -8.14
C ASP A 137 -8.17 -0.10 -7.01
N GLY A 138 -7.72 -1.36 -6.95
CA GLY A 138 -8.06 -2.29 -5.88
C GLY A 138 -7.62 -1.78 -4.51
N LEU A 139 -6.44 -1.18 -4.45
CA LEU A 139 -5.87 -0.67 -3.21
C LEU A 139 -6.61 0.60 -2.75
N ALA A 140 -6.87 1.54 -3.68
CA ALA A 140 -7.67 2.72 -3.40
C ALA A 140 -9.10 2.36 -2.96
N ALA A 141 -9.76 1.44 -3.67
CA ALA A 141 -11.11 0.98 -3.31
C ALA A 141 -11.15 0.30 -1.93
N ALA A 142 -10.18 -0.58 -1.63
CA ALA A 142 -10.09 -1.23 -0.33
C ALA A 142 -9.82 -0.24 0.82
N ALA A 143 -8.96 0.76 0.58
CA ALA A 143 -8.71 1.82 1.55
C ALA A 143 -9.94 2.70 1.78
N ALA A 144 -10.62 3.13 0.72
CA ALA A 144 -11.85 3.93 0.83
C ALA A 144 -13.00 3.19 1.54
N ALA A 145 -13.13 1.88 1.32
CA ALA A 145 -14.12 1.05 2.02
C ALA A 145 -13.90 1.03 3.54
N LYS A 146 -12.64 1.11 3.99
CA LYS A 146 -12.25 1.15 5.40
C LYS A 146 -12.13 2.57 5.99
N ALA A 147 -12.02 3.60 5.15
CA ALA A 147 -11.84 4.99 5.59
C ALA A 147 -12.90 5.39 6.61
N THR A 148 -12.50 6.01 7.70
CA THR A 148 -13.39 6.46 8.78
C THR A 148 -14.00 7.82 8.50
N ASP A 149 -13.31 8.66 7.71
CA ASP A 149 -13.82 9.92 7.20
C ASP A 149 -14.32 9.74 5.74
N PRO A 150 -15.64 9.59 5.52
CA PRO A 150 -16.18 9.44 4.17
C PRO A 150 -16.10 10.73 3.34
N VAL A 151 -15.99 11.91 3.96
CA VAL A 151 -15.85 13.19 3.23
C VAL A 151 -14.46 13.28 2.62
N GLN A 152 -13.42 12.96 3.40
CA GLN A 152 -12.06 12.86 2.88
C GLN A 152 -11.95 11.76 1.82
N ALA A 153 -12.54 10.59 2.07
CA ALA A 153 -12.49 9.48 1.12
C ALA A 153 -13.15 9.82 -0.24
N ARG A 154 -14.25 10.58 -0.21
CA ARG A 154 -14.88 11.12 -1.43
C ARG A 154 -13.90 12.00 -2.20
N ALA A 155 -13.30 12.98 -1.54
CA ALA A 155 -12.38 13.92 -2.19
C ALA A 155 -11.19 13.21 -2.83
N GLU A 156 -10.63 12.20 -2.16
CA GLU A 156 -9.52 11.39 -2.70
C GLU A 156 -9.94 10.53 -3.91
N LEU A 157 -11.13 9.92 -3.87
CA LEU A 157 -11.65 9.15 -5.00
C LEU A 157 -12.02 10.04 -6.19
N GLU A 158 -12.54 11.24 -5.96
CA GLU A 158 -12.74 12.25 -7.00
C GLU A 158 -11.40 12.67 -7.63
N ARG A 159 -10.36 12.85 -6.81
CA ARG A 159 -8.99 13.11 -7.28
C ARG A 159 -8.47 11.96 -8.16
N ALA A 160 -8.64 10.70 -7.75
CA ALA A 160 -8.27 9.54 -8.56
C ALA A 160 -9.01 9.50 -9.90
N LEU A 161 -10.33 9.73 -9.89
CA LEU A 161 -11.16 9.77 -11.09
C LEU A 161 -10.78 10.91 -12.05
N GLY A 162 -10.20 12.00 -11.52
CA GLY A 162 -9.62 13.08 -12.32
C GLY A 162 -8.38 12.66 -13.11
N TYR A 163 -7.64 11.63 -12.66
CA TYR A 163 -6.48 11.08 -13.38
C TYR A 163 -6.87 9.95 -14.32
N LYS A 164 -7.71 9.01 -13.84
CA LYS A 164 -8.23 7.92 -14.66
C LYS A 164 -9.61 7.47 -14.20
N GLU A 165 -10.46 7.16 -15.16
CA GLU A 165 -11.81 6.67 -14.89
C GLU A 165 -11.88 5.14 -15.09
N THR A 166 -12.22 4.41 -14.03
CA THR A 166 -12.43 2.96 -14.09
C THR A 166 -13.72 2.57 -13.36
N ALA A 167 -14.32 1.42 -13.72
CA ALA A 167 -15.52 0.92 -13.06
C ALA A 167 -15.32 0.77 -11.55
N ARG A 168 -14.16 0.24 -11.13
CA ARG A 168 -13.82 0.03 -9.73
C ARG A 168 -13.74 1.32 -8.91
N LEU A 169 -13.12 2.38 -9.44
CA LEU A 169 -13.06 3.67 -8.73
C LEU A 169 -14.46 4.32 -8.64
N ARG A 170 -15.30 4.16 -9.67
CA ARG A 170 -16.71 4.61 -9.65
C ARG A 170 -17.54 3.84 -8.62
N VAL A 171 -17.34 2.52 -8.50
CA VAL A 171 -17.97 1.70 -7.46
C VAL A 171 -17.55 2.16 -6.07
N ALA A 172 -16.24 2.35 -5.85
CA ALA A 172 -15.73 2.84 -4.57
C ALA A 172 -16.35 4.19 -4.19
N LEU A 173 -16.44 5.13 -5.13
CA LEU A 173 -17.06 6.44 -4.89
C LEU A 173 -18.56 6.31 -4.60
N ALA A 174 -19.29 5.48 -5.37
CA ALA A 174 -20.70 5.22 -5.11
C ALA A 174 -20.96 4.65 -3.70
N SER A 175 -20.11 3.73 -3.24
CA SER A 175 -20.17 3.19 -1.88
C SER A 175 -19.90 4.26 -0.81
N VAL A 176 -18.94 5.16 -1.03
CA VAL A 176 -18.68 6.30 -0.13
C VAL A 176 -19.85 7.29 -0.10
N GLU A 177 -20.45 7.60 -1.25
CA GLU A 177 -21.62 8.50 -1.32
C GLU A 177 -22.84 7.92 -0.60
N LEU A 178 -23.07 6.60 -0.66
CA LEU A 178 -24.11 5.96 0.15
C LEU A 178 -23.86 6.13 1.66
N ARG A 179 -22.60 6.00 2.10
CA ARG A 179 -22.23 6.23 3.51
C ARG A 179 -22.44 7.68 3.93
N LEU A 180 -22.29 8.63 2.99
CA LEU A 180 -22.61 10.05 3.20
C LEU A 180 -24.12 10.35 3.13
N GLY A 181 -24.94 9.39 2.70
CA GLY A 181 -26.37 9.56 2.51
C GLY A 181 -26.77 10.21 1.18
N ASP A 182 -25.80 10.52 0.30
CA ASP A 182 -26.08 11.06 -1.04
C ASP A 182 -26.42 9.93 -2.02
N LYS A 183 -27.66 9.46 -1.94
CA LYS A 183 -28.18 8.42 -2.84
C LYS A 183 -28.16 8.86 -4.30
N THR A 184 -28.26 10.16 -4.58
CA THR A 184 -28.28 10.66 -5.96
C THR A 184 -26.88 10.51 -6.58
N ALA A 185 -25.85 10.99 -5.89
CA ALA A 185 -24.46 10.83 -6.32
C ALA A 185 -24.04 9.36 -6.36
N ALA A 186 -24.48 8.54 -5.40
CA ALA A 186 -24.25 7.11 -5.41
C ALA A 186 -24.83 6.42 -6.65
N LEU A 187 -26.10 6.69 -6.98
CA LEU A 187 -26.75 6.13 -8.16
C LEU A 187 -26.07 6.55 -9.47
N GLN A 188 -25.64 7.81 -9.56
CA GLN A 188 -24.92 8.33 -10.72
C GLN A 188 -23.59 7.59 -10.93
N ASN A 189 -22.78 7.46 -9.87
CA ASN A 189 -21.51 6.75 -9.95
C ASN A 189 -21.68 5.25 -10.21
N ALA A 190 -22.65 4.59 -9.57
CA ALA A 190 -22.94 3.18 -9.81
C ALA A 190 -23.39 2.91 -11.26
N ARG A 191 -24.24 3.79 -11.83
CA ARG A 191 -24.62 3.70 -13.25
C ARG A 191 -23.43 3.94 -14.17
N ARG A 192 -22.56 4.90 -13.85
CA ARG A 192 -21.34 5.13 -14.63
C ARG A 192 -20.40 3.92 -14.58
N ALA A 193 -20.29 3.24 -13.43
CA ALA A 193 -19.56 1.99 -13.33
C ALA A 193 -20.16 0.92 -14.25
N LEU A 194 -21.48 0.76 -14.33
CA LEU A 194 -22.14 -0.19 -15.23
C LEU A 194 -22.01 0.14 -16.72
N VAL A 195 -21.77 1.41 -17.06
CA VAL A 195 -21.40 1.78 -18.45
C VAL A 195 -19.99 1.28 -18.79
N LEU A 196 -19.08 1.29 -17.82
CA LEU A 196 -17.69 0.86 -17.99
C LEU A 196 -17.53 -0.66 -17.90
N ASP A 197 -18.24 -1.30 -16.97
CA ASP A 197 -18.38 -2.75 -16.86
C ASP A 197 -19.85 -3.13 -16.55
N PRO A 198 -20.63 -3.53 -17.57
CA PRO A 198 -22.03 -3.91 -17.41
C PRO A 198 -22.28 -5.09 -16.46
N ARG A 199 -21.23 -5.89 -16.16
CA ARG A 199 -21.34 -7.10 -15.33
C ARG A 199 -20.84 -6.89 -13.90
N ASP A 200 -20.48 -5.66 -13.52
CA ASP A 200 -20.03 -5.36 -12.17
C ASP A 200 -21.18 -5.58 -11.16
N ALA A 201 -21.08 -6.67 -10.39
CA ALA A 201 -22.12 -7.09 -9.45
C ALA A 201 -22.27 -6.10 -8.26
N GLU A 202 -21.18 -5.44 -7.86
CA GLU A 202 -21.20 -4.45 -6.78
C GLU A 202 -21.94 -3.20 -7.25
N ALA A 203 -21.64 -2.71 -8.47
CA ALA A 203 -22.36 -1.60 -9.07
C ALA A 203 -23.87 -1.90 -9.22
N GLN A 204 -24.27 -3.10 -9.63
CA GLN A 204 -25.69 -3.51 -9.68
C GLN A 204 -26.36 -3.53 -8.30
N SER A 205 -25.62 -3.92 -7.26
CA SER A 205 -26.09 -3.86 -5.87
C SER A 205 -26.29 -2.41 -5.42
N LEU A 206 -25.32 -1.54 -5.73
CA LEU A 206 -25.36 -0.12 -5.37
C LEU A 206 -26.49 0.64 -6.05
N VAL A 207 -26.82 0.34 -7.32
CA VAL A 207 -28.00 0.90 -7.99
C VAL A 207 -29.28 0.60 -7.19
N ARG A 208 -29.49 -0.66 -6.80
CA ARG A 208 -30.66 -1.07 -6.00
C ARG A 208 -30.68 -0.39 -4.63
N ALA A 209 -29.52 -0.34 -3.95
CA ALA A 209 -29.40 0.30 -2.64
C ALA A 209 -29.67 1.82 -2.67
N ALA A 210 -29.32 2.48 -3.78
CA ALA A 210 -29.57 3.90 -4.00
C ALA A 210 -31.02 4.22 -4.44
N GLY A 211 -31.89 3.21 -4.56
CA GLY A 211 -33.30 3.38 -4.95
C GLY A 211 -33.54 3.35 -6.46
N GLY A 212 -32.63 2.74 -7.23
CA GLY A 212 -32.77 2.49 -8.67
C GLY A 212 -33.30 1.11 -9.01
#